data_AF-W4FAK6-F1
#
_entry.id   AF-W4FAK6-F1
#
_cell.length_a   1.000
_cell.length_b   1.000
_cell.length_c   1.000
_cell.angle_alpha   90.00
_cell.angle_beta   90.00
_cell.angle_gamma   90.00
#
_symmetry.space_group_name_H-M   'P 1'
#
loop_
_entity.id
_entity.type
_entity.pdbx_description
1 polymer ?
#
loop_
_entity_poly.entity_id
_entity_poly.type
_entity_poly.pdbx_seq_one_letter_code
_entity_poly.pdbx_strand_id
1 'polypeptide(L)'
;MSTRSDNIPVAANALELPKTACLYFWTAALWVSVLAALVSTLLVVYATANKFQIEGRNLFHFNRVFGSVWIGRPLLFVRGITAIIILSTAPATISTTPHRVTSFTPYQREWTSQLLLYSESLWVVYVLNDILLPFTIELQIATDVAPVSSFLAFTAVASLDVASPYQVQANVAQDCMFTSFRRGVACTGGEVRLGSGERVAHLLGLQFASLVVALVATVTYARCYPSRHPPRTTAPNNVLIPAATEAFFVRSSGRFASSRHLDAVTCVMSGMLPWKQTLFDFKIWATVMRHNKTNTRRMSFRDATFQHHVSGPTLPPMFGRKHAWLGFVGLLYMVTSISGSYAFFQLTQSAMSNDFWWASFDTNTQVHLSNWFNQNLQLHQFASNVDLTALEQGTLALTTNASATALQIAPLYAISVQDEANSLGNV
;
A
#
# COMPACT_ATOMS: atom_id res chain seq x y z
N MET A 1 -39.96 -22.37 -27.69
CA MET A 1 -38.93 -23.41 -27.51
C MET A 1 -37.61 -22.69 -27.31
N SER A 2 -37.07 -22.68 -26.10
CA SER A 2 -35.73 -22.10 -25.83
C SER A 2 -34.71 -23.07 -26.42
N THR A 3 -34.15 -22.73 -27.58
CA THR A 3 -33.05 -23.48 -28.17
C THR A 3 -31.87 -23.41 -27.20
N ARG A 4 -31.44 -24.58 -26.73
CA ARG A 4 -30.21 -24.76 -25.97
C ARG A 4 -29.08 -24.18 -26.82
N SER A 5 -28.63 -22.96 -26.51
CA SER A 5 -27.40 -22.41 -27.04
C SER A 5 -26.31 -23.41 -26.69
N ASP A 6 -25.56 -23.86 -27.70
CA ASP A 6 -24.32 -24.56 -27.43
C ASP A 6 -23.44 -23.65 -26.54
N ASN A 7 -22.79 -24.24 -25.54
CA ASN A 7 -21.91 -23.50 -24.64
C ASN A 7 -20.69 -23.06 -25.45
N ILE A 8 -20.73 -21.86 -26.01
CA ILE A 8 -19.59 -21.25 -26.68
C ILE A 8 -18.58 -20.91 -25.58
N PRO A 9 -17.35 -21.47 -25.61
CA PRO A 9 -16.32 -21.11 -24.65
C PRO A 9 -15.86 -19.68 -24.93
N VAL A 10 -16.43 -18.72 -24.21
CA VAL A 10 -15.93 -17.35 -24.19
C VAL A 10 -14.75 -17.33 -23.23
N ALA A 11 -13.54 -17.46 -23.76
CA ALA A 11 -12.34 -17.16 -22.97
C ALA A 11 -12.36 -15.66 -22.65
N ALA A 12 -12.30 -15.31 -21.36
CA ALA A 12 -12.20 -13.91 -20.96
C ALA A 12 -10.95 -13.28 -21.61
N ASN A 13 -11.15 -12.18 -22.34
CA ASN A 13 -10.06 -11.51 -23.00
C ASN A 13 -9.15 -10.87 -21.95
N ALA A 14 -7.88 -11.27 -21.91
CA ALA A 14 -6.93 -10.75 -20.92
C ALA A 14 -6.69 -9.23 -21.05
N LEU A 15 -7.01 -8.63 -22.19
CA LEU A 15 -6.95 -7.19 -22.44
C LEU A 15 -8.12 -6.42 -21.78
N GLU A 16 -9.21 -7.10 -21.43
CA GLU A 16 -10.38 -6.49 -20.77
C GLU A 16 -10.20 -6.34 -19.25
N LEU A 17 -9.20 -7.02 -18.66
CA LEU A 17 -8.88 -6.89 -17.23
C LEU A 17 -7.68 -5.96 -17.04
N PRO A 18 -7.87 -4.70 -16.62
CA PRO A 18 -6.77 -3.81 -16.33
C PRO A 18 -5.92 -4.33 -15.16
N LYS A 19 -4.62 -4.49 -15.40
CA LYS A 19 -3.65 -4.98 -14.39
C LYS A 19 -2.78 -3.86 -13.80
N THR A 20 -2.94 -2.64 -14.28
CA THR A 20 -2.04 -1.51 -13.99
C THR A 20 -2.00 -1.19 -12.50
N ALA A 21 -3.16 -1.08 -11.83
CA ALA A 21 -3.24 -0.84 -10.39
C ALA A 21 -2.58 -1.97 -9.57
N CYS A 22 -2.83 -3.23 -9.94
CA CYS A 22 -2.20 -4.39 -9.32
C CYS A 22 -0.68 -4.35 -9.45
N LEU A 23 -0.16 -3.90 -10.60
CA LEU A 23 1.27 -3.76 -10.84
C LEU A 23 1.89 -2.68 -9.94
N TYR A 24 1.20 -1.57 -9.68
CA TYR A 24 1.66 -0.56 -8.72
C TYR A 24 1.72 -1.10 -7.28
N PHE A 25 0.67 -1.79 -6.81
CA PHE A 25 0.68 -2.41 -5.48
C PHE A 25 1.76 -3.50 -5.36
N TRP A 26 1.93 -4.31 -6.41
CA TRP A 26 2.96 -5.33 -6.47
C TRP A 26 4.38 -4.74 -6.48
N THR A 27 4.64 -3.71 -7.27
CA THR A 27 5.95 -3.04 -7.30
C THR A 27 6.28 -2.37 -5.96
N ALA A 28 5.31 -1.72 -5.32
CA ALA A 28 5.47 -1.16 -3.98
C ALA A 28 5.80 -2.24 -2.93
N ALA A 29 5.06 -3.36 -2.95
CA ALA A 29 5.32 -4.49 -2.06
C ALA A 29 6.70 -5.11 -2.33
N LEU A 30 7.06 -5.30 -3.60
CA LEU A 30 8.38 -5.82 -4.00
C LEU A 30 9.51 -4.92 -3.50
N TRP A 31 9.37 -3.60 -3.66
CA TRP A 31 10.36 -2.63 -3.19
C TRP A 31 10.61 -2.74 -1.68
N VAL A 32 9.53 -2.83 -0.90
CA VAL A 32 9.62 -3.05 0.55
C VAL A 32 10.34 -4.36 0.89
N SER A 33 10.02 -5.45 0.19
CA SER A 33 10.66 -6.76 0.40
C SER A 33 12.16 -6.74 0.03
N VAL A 34 12.53 -6.11 -1.07
CA VAL A 34 13.93 -6.00 -1.51
C VAL A 34 14.75 -5.20 -0.51
N LEU A 35 14.24 -4.04 -0.06
CA LEU A 35 14.91 -3.24 0.96
C LEU A 35 15.03 -4.00 2.30
N ALA A 36 14.00 -4.74 2.69
CA ALA A 36 14.04 -5.58 3.89
C ALA A 36 15.16 -6.64 3.78
N ALA A 37 15.24 -7.34 2.64
CA ALA A 37 16.28 -8.33 2.40
C ALA A 37 17.70 -7.71 2.40
N LEU A 38 17.87 -6.54 1.78
CA LEU A 38 19.14 -5.82 1.77
C LEU A 38 19.59 -5.44 3.18
N VAL A 39 18.70 -4.85 3.99
CA VAL A 39 19.04 -4.47 5.37
C VAL A 39 19.28 -5.70 6.23
N SER A 40 18.45 -6.75 6.14
CA SER A 40 18.69 -8.01 6.85
C SER A 40 20.05 -8.63 6.49
N THR A 41 20.45 -8.56 5.23
CA THR A 41 21.80 -9.00 4.79
C THR A 41 22.89 -8.17 5.46
N LEU A 42 22.75 -6.85 5.51
CA LEU A 42 23.67 -5.98 6.24
C LEU A 42 23.73 -6.33 7.73
N LEU A 43 22.60 -6.64 8.38
CA LEU A 43 22.58 -7.08 9.77
C LEU A 43 23.44 -8.34 9.97
N VAL A 44 23.34 -9.32 9.08
CA VAL A 44 24.14 -10.56 9.14
C VAL A 44 25.63 -10.27 8.93
N VAL A 45 25.99 -9.41 7.97
CA VAL A 45 27.39 -9.00 7.73
C VAL A 45 27.97 -8.31 8.98
N TYR A 46 27.24 -7.38 9.58
CA TYR A 46 27.70 -6.71 10.80
C TYR A 46 27.68 -7.62 12.02
N ALA A 47 26.74 -8.56 12.13
CA ALA A 47 26.71 -9.55 13.21
C ALA A 47 27.93 -10.48 13.15
N THR A 48 28.24 -11.02 11.96
CA THR A 48 29.41 -11.89 11.73
C THR A 48 30.72 -11.14 11.97
N ALA A 49 30.86 -9.92 11.44
CA ALA A 49 32.04 -9.08 11.66
C ALA A 49 32.29 -8.77 13.15
N ASN A 50 31.22 -8.70 13.96
CA ASN A 50 31.30 -8.45 15.41
C ASN A 50 31.18 -9.74 16.25
N LYS A 51 31.41 -10.93 15.66
CA LYS A 51 31.39 -12.24 16.33
C LYS A 51 30.09 -12.54 17.10
N PHE A 52 28.95 -12.14 16.54
CA PHE A 52 27.60 -12.35 17.10
C PHE A 52 27.39 -11.82 18.53
N GLN A 53 28.17 -10.83 18.97
CA GLN A 53 27.96 -10.15 20.25
C GLN A 53 26.85 -9.10 20.13
N ILE A 54 25.62 -9.57 19.93
CA ILE A 54 24.44 -8.75 19.66
C ILE A 54 23.42 -8.82 20.79
N GLU A 55 22.69 -7.73 21.01
CA GLU A 55 21.55 -7.69 21.93
C GLU A 55 20.31 -8.29 21.23
N GLY A 56 20.16 -9.62 21.31
CA GLY A 56 19.11 -10.36 20.59
C GLY A 56 17.68 -9.89 20.89
N ARG A 57 17.44 -9.27 22.05
CA ARG A 57 16.14 -8.67 22.40
C ARG A 57 15.72 -7.58 21.42
N ASN A 58 16.66 -6.79 20.92
CA ASN A 58 16.37 -5.72 19.96
C ASN A 58 15.88 -6.29 18.61
N LEU A 59 16.29 -7.50 18.23
CA LEU A 59 15.90 -8.14 16.97
C LEU A 59 14.39 -8.42 16.88
N PHE A 60 13.72 -8.67 18.01
CA PHE A 60 12.26 -8.85 18.01
C PHE A 60 11.49 -7.59 17.59
N HIS A 61 12.13 -6.43 17.66
CA HIS A 61 11.56 -5.16 17.21
C HIS A 61 12.04 -4.76 15.80
N PHE A 62 12.69 -5.66 15.07
CA PHE A 62 13.23 -5.39 13.74
C PHE A 62 12.19 -4.77 12.79
N ASN A 63 11.07 -5.45 12.56
CA ASN A 63 10.05 -4.97 11.60
C ASN A 63 9.55 -3.55 11.92
N ARG A 64 9.49 -3.18 13.21
CA ARG A 64 9.03 -1.85 13.65
C ARG A 64 10.06 -0.76 13.39
N VAL A 65 11.31 -1.02 13.77
CA VAL A 65 12.39 -0.02 13.65
C VAL A 65 12.85 0.10 12.20
N PHE A 66 13.10 -1.03 11.53
CA PHE A 66 13.50 -1.03 10.13
C PHE A 66 12.43 -0.40 9.23
N GLY A 67 11.16 -0.76 9.42
CA GLY A 67 10.07 -0.20 8.62
C GLY A 67 10.02 1.32 8.70
N SER A 68 10.02 1.87 9.91
CA SER A 68 9.95 3.33 10.12
C SER A 68 11.18 4.05 9.55
N VAL A 69 12.38 3.49 9.74
CA VAL A 69 13.64 4.17 9.42
C VAL A 69 14.04 4.05 7.94
N TRP A 70 13.85 2.88 7.32
CA TRP A 70 14.41 2.60 5.98
C TRP A 70 13.40 2.68 4.85
N ILE A 71 12.12 2.41 5.13
CA ILE A 71 11.06 2.35 4.10
C ILE A 71 10.19 3.60 4.16
N GLY A 72 9.73 3.95 5.37
CA GLY A 72 8.79 5.04 5.59
C GLY A 72 7.33 4.60 5.62
N ARG A 73 6.53 5.39 6.33
CA ARG A 73 5.14 5.07 6.72
C ARG A 73 4.19 4.82 5.54
N PRO A 74 4.19 5.61 4.44
CA PRO A 74 3.22 5.42 3.36
C PRO A 74 3.37 4.08 2.64
N LEU A 75 4.60 3.66 2.34
CA LEU A 75 4.85 2.40 1.64
C LEU A 75 4.52 1.18 2.51
N LEU A 76 4.78 1.24 3.82
CA LEU A 76 4.33 0.21 4.76
C LEU A 76 2.81 0.13 4.83
N PHE A 77 2.13 1.28 4.86
CA PHE A 77 0.68 1.34 4.88
C PHE A 77 0.07 0.74 3.61
N VAL A 78 0.62 1.08 2.43
CA VAL A 78 0.23 0.48 1.15
C VAL A 78 0.42 -1.04 1.16
N ARG A 79 1.55 -1.53 1.67
CA ARG A 79 1.82 -2.96 1.81
C ARG A 79 0.80 -3.65 2.73
N GLY A 80 0.52 -3.07 3.89
CA GLY A 80 -0.47 -3.60 4.84
C GLY A 80 -1.90 -3.59 4.28
N ILE A 81 -2.31 -2.52 3.60
CA ILE A 81 -3.60 -2.46 2.92
C ILE A 81 -3.69 -3.49 1.80
N THR A 82 -2.61 -3.69 1.03
CA THR A 82 -2.60 -4.71 -0.03
C THR A 82 -2.91 -6.10 0.54
N ALA A 83 -2.35 -6.44 1.70
CA ALA A 83 -2.68 -7.68 2.39
C ALA A 83 -4.15 -7.76 2.81
N ILE A 84 -4.70 -6.66 3.35
CA ILE A 84 -6.12 -6.58 3.73
C ILE A 84 -7.06 -6.70 2.51
N ILE A 85 -6.72 -6.07 1.38
CA ILE A 85 -7.49 -6.21 0.13
C ILE A 85 -7.51 -7.67 -0.31
N ILE A 86 -6.38 -8.36 -0.25
CA ILE A 86 -6.29 -9.78 -0.62
C ILE A 86 -7.09 -10.66 0.37
N LEU A 87 -7.10 -10.35 1.68
CA LEU A 87 -7.94 -11.04 2.68
C LEU A 87 -9.44 -10.80 2.47
N SER A 88 -9.79 -9.64 1.96
CA SER A 88 -11.17 -9.28 1.60
C SER A 88 -11.59 -9.79 0.22
N THR A 89 -10.73 -10.55 -0.47
CA THR A 89 -10.98 -11.11 -1.80
C THR A 89 -11.02 -12.64 -1.73
N ALA A 90 -12.07 -13.22 -2.31
CA ALA A 90 -12.31 -14.65 -2.29
C ALA A 90 -11.23 -15.39 -3.11
N PRO A 91 -10.56 -16.40 -2.55
CA PRO A 91 -9.71 -17.30 -3.32
C PRO A 91 -10.62 -18.25 -4.12
N ALA A 92 -10.97 -17.87 -5.34
CA ALA A 92 -11.82 -18.66 -6.22
C ALA A 92 -11.02 -19.22 -7.39
N THR A 93 -11.25 -20.49 -7.70
CA THR A 93 -10.78 -21.11 -8.95
C THR A 93 -11.99 -21.48 -9.79
N ILE A 94 -11.83 -21.45 -11.11
CA ILE A 94 -12.87 -21.90 -12.03
C ILE A 94 -12.59 -23.35 -12.35
N SER A 95 -13.53 -24.23 -12.02
CA SER A 95 -13.46 -25.65 -12.43
C SER A 95 -14.54 -25.93 -13.46
N THR A 96 -14.22 -26.78 -14.43
CA THR A 96 -15.19 -27.21 -15.45
C THR A 96 -15.57 -28.65 -15.16
N THR A 97 -16.86 -28.88 -14.93
CA THR A 97 -17.40 -30.23 -14.76
C THR A 97 -17.35 -31.03 -16.07
N PRO A 98 -17.37 -32.38 -16.01
CA PRO A 98 -17.42 -33.23 -17.22
C PRO A 98 -18.56 -32.89 -18.18
N HIS A 99 -19.64 -32.29 -17.67
CA HIS A 99 -20.80 -31.83 -18.45
C HIS A 99 -20.65 -30.41 -19.03
N ARG A 100 -19.42 -29.86 -19.10
CA ARG A 100 -19.10 -28.52 -19.63
C ARG A 100 -19.82 -27.37 -18.93
N VAL A 101 -20.07 -27.51 -17.62
CA VAL A 101 -20.55 -26.41 -16.76
C VAL A 101 -19.39 -25.90 -15.94
N THR A 102 -19.10 -24.60 -16.04
CA THR A 102 -18.08 -23.90 -15.27
C THR A 102 -18.67 -23.40 -13.96
N SER A 103 -18.02 -23.69 -12.83
CA SER A 103 -18.42 -23.17 -11.52
C SER A 103 -17.22 -22.64 -10.74
N PHE A 104 -17.49 -21.68 -9.85
CA PHE A 104 -16.51 -21.23 -8.88
C PHE A 104 -16.37 -22.27 -7.78
N THR A 105 -15.18 -22.84 -7.65
CA THR A 105 -14.82 -23.73 -6.55
C THR A 105 -14.00 -22.96 -5.52
N PRO A 106 -14.37 -23.03 -4.22
CA PRO A 106 -13.56 -22.46 -3.16
C PRO A 106 -12.15 -23.03 -3.21
N TYR A 107 -11.15 -22.18 -3.39
CA TYR A 107 -9.75 -22.57 -3.32
C TYR A 107 -9.24 -22.29 -1.92
N GLN A 108 -8.77 -23.32 -1.22
CA GLN A 108 -8.10 -23.11 0.06
C GLN A 108 -6.68 -22.63 -0.19
N ARG A 109 -6.37 -21.44 0.30
CA ARG A 109 -4.99 -20.95 0.34
C ARG A 109 -4.17 -21.87 1.25
N GLU A 110 -2.92 -22.10 0.89
CA GLU A 110 -2.00 -22.81 1.76
C GLU A 110 -1.85 -22.06 3.10
N TRP A 111 -1.77 -22.80 4.20
CA TRP A 111 -1.70 -22.24 5.55
C TRP A 111 -0.52 -21.27 5.73
N THR A 112 0.60 -21.51 5.04
CA THR A 112 1.79 -20.64 5.03
C THR A 112 1.48 -19.27 4.42
N SER A 113 0.76 -19.27 3.30
CA SER A 113 0.34 -18.05 2.59
C SER A 113 -0.70 -17.26 3.38
N GLN A 114 -1.59 -17.95 4.10
CA GLN A 114 -2.54 -17.30 5.02
C GLN A 114 -1.83 -16.63 6.19
N LEU A 115 -0.90 -17.36 6.83
CA LEU A 115 -0.11 -16.84 7.94
C LEU A 115 0.70 -15.61 7.52
N LEU A 116 1.33 -15.69 6.34
CA LEU A 116 2.02 -14.55 5.74
C LEU A 116 1.07 -13.36 5.59
N LEU A 117 -0.12 -13.56 5.02
CA LEU A 117 -1.06 -12.48 4.77
C LEU A 117 -1.58 -11.82 6.07
N TYR A 118 -1.84 -12.60 7.11
CA TYR A 118 -2.17 -12.07 8.44
C TYR A 118 -1.02 -11.24 9.00
N SER A 119 0.22 -11.72 8.87
CA SER A 119 1.41 -10.98 9.34
C SER A 119 1.66 -9.70 8.53
N GLU A 120 1.40 -9.71 7.22
CA GLU A 120 1.53 -8.55 6.36
C GLU A 120 0.47 -7.49 6.67
N SER A 121 -0.72 -7.89 7.14
CA SER A 121 -1.72 -6.92 7.60
C SER A 121 -1.26 -6.07 8.79
N LEU A 122 -0.29 -6.57 9.59
CA LEU A 122 0.23 -5.87 10.78
C LEU A 122 1.00 -4.60 10.46
N TRP A 123 1.45 -4.39 9.22
CA TRP A 123 2.09 -3.14 8.82
C TRP A 123 1.20 -1.93 9.10
N VAL A 124 -0.14 -2.09 9.04
CA VAL A 124 -1.09 -1.04 9.41
C VAL A 124 -0.93 -0.65 10.89
N VAL A 125 -0.93 -1.61 11.81
CA VAL A 125 -0.72 -1.35 13.25
C VAL A 125 0.67 -0.83 13.54
N TYR A 126 1.70 -1.25 12.80
CA TYR A 126 3.05 -0.70 12.98
C TYR A 126 3.10 0.78 12.60
N VAL A 127 2.47 1.18 11.49
CA VAL A 127 2.37 2.58 11.09
C VAL A 127 1.58 3.40 12.12
N LEU A 128 0.47 2.87 12.65
CA LEU A 128 -0.31 3.56 13.68
C LEU A 128 0.48 3.72 15.00
N ASN A 129 1.20 2.69 15.44
CA ASN A 129 2.09 2.78 16.60
C ASN A 129 3.20 3.84 16.38
N ASP A 130 3.76 3.91 15.18
CA ASP A 130 4.78 4.90 14.84
C ASP A 130 4.22 6.34 14.80
N ILE A 131 2.93 6.53 14.46
CA ILE A 131 2.23 7.83 14.52
C ILE A 131 2.00 8.25 15.97
N LEU A 132 1.62 7.32 16.84
CA LEU A 132 1.39 7.57 18.27
C LEU A 132 2.66 7.54 19.12
N LEU A 133 3.82 7.36 18.48
CA LEU A 133 5.11 7.22 19.15
C LEU A 133 5.47 8.41 20.05
N PRO A 134 5.25 9.69 19.65
CA PRO A 134 5.54 10.83 20.52
C PRO A 134 4.81 10.74 21.88
N PHE A 135 3.52 10.38 21.87
CA PHE A 135 2.72 10.27 23.08
C PHE A 135 3.11 9.05 23.93
N THR A 136 3.33 7.89 23.29
CA THR A 136 3.64 6.65 24.00
C THR A 136 5.05 6.66 24.62
N ILE A 137 6.00 7.40 24.03
CA ILE A 137 7.34 7.64 24.58
C ILE A 137 7.27 8.52 25.84
N GLU A 138 6.44 9.57 25.85
CA GLU A 138 6.24 10.43 27.02
C GLU A 138 5.69 9.64 28.22
N LEU A 139 4.73 8.76 27.95
CA LEU A 139 4.10 7.89 28.94
C LEU A 139 4.95 6.66 29.31
N GLN A 140 6.10 6.43 28.67
CA GLN A 140 6.96 5.24 28.84
C GLN A 140 6.27 3.88 28.63
N ILE A 141 5.22 3.82 27.82
CA ILE A 141 4.44 2.60 27.56
C ILE A 141 4.67 2.00 26.18
N ALA A 142 5.48 2.65 25.32
CA ALA A 142 5.68 2.25 23.93
C ALA A 142 6.17 0.79 23.76
N THR A 143 7.07 0.33 24.63
CA THR A 143 7.60 -1.05 24.61
C THR A 143 6.55 -2.11 24.87
N ASP A 144 5.49 -1.76 25.61
CA ASP A 144 4.49 -2.71 26.11
C ASP A 144 3.25 -2.69 25.23
N VAL A 145 2.79 -1.51 24.83
CA VAL A 145 1.62 -1.33 23.94
C VAL A 145 1.86 -1.97 22.58
N ALA A 146 3.05 -1.77 22.00
CA ALA A 146 3.30 -2.20 20.63
C ALA A 146 3.23 -3.73 20.45
N PRO A 147 3.90 -4.61 21.25
CA PRO A 147 3.74 -6.07 21.14
C PRO A 147 2.30 -6.52 21.41
N VAL A 148 1.63 -5.96 22.43
CA VAL A 148 0.25 -6.30 22.76
C VAL A 148 -0.70 -5.96 21.61
N SER A 149 -0.63 -4.74 21.06
CA SER A 149 -1.48 -4.33 19.93
C SER A 149 -1.25 -5.19 18.68
N SER A 150 -0.01 -5.58 18.41
CA SER A 150 0.31 -6.43 17.25
C SER A 150 -0.21 -7.86 17.42
N PHE A 151 -0.09 -8.42 18.63
CA PHE A 151 -0.61 -9.74 18.93
C PHE A 151 -2.14 -9.77 18.88
N LEU A 152 -2.81 -8.77 19.48
CA LEU A 152 -4.26 -8.62 19.43
C LEU A 152 -4.75 -8.46 17.98
N ALA A 153 -4.09 -7.61 17.19
CA ALA A 153 -4.47 -7.40 15.79
C ALA A 153 -4.29 -8.67 14.94
N PHE A 154 -3.17 -9.37 15.13
CA PHE A 154 -2.90 -10.63 14.42
C PHE A 154 -3.97 -11.68 14.74
N THR A 155 -4.24 -11.89 16.02
CA THR A 155 -5.21 -12.88 16.49
C THR A 155 -6.65 -12.50 16.09
N ALA A 156 -7.01 -11.22 16.14
CA ALA A 156 -8.31 -10.73 15.71
C ALA A 156 -8.54 -10.92 14.19
N VAL A 157 -7.55 -10.61 13.36
CA VAL A 157 -7.64 -10.84 11.90
C VAL A 157 -7.68 -12.33 11.59
N ALA A 158 -6.78 -13.12 12.20
CA ALA A 158 -6.72 -14.57 11.96
C ALA A 158 -8.03 -15.26 12.41
N SER A 159 -8.57 -14.89 13.57
CA SER A 159 -9.84 -15.44 14.06
C SER A 159 -11.02 -15.06 13.17
N LEU A 160 -11.11 -13.82 12.71
CA LEU A 160 -12.17 -13.41 11.78
C LEU A 160 -12.08 -14.17 10.45
N ASP A 161 -10.87 -14.37 9.93
CA ASP A 161 -10.67 -15.07 8.66
C ASP A 161 -10.93 -16.57 8.76
N VAL A 162 -10.55 -17.20 9.87
CA VAL A 162 -10.85 -18.62 10.13
C VAL A 162 -12.35 -18.84 10.40
N ALA A 163 -12.99 -17.96 11.18
CA ALA A 163 -14.40 -18.10 11.52
C ALA A 163 -15.34 -17.74 10.36
N SER A 164 -14.93 -16.79 9.53
CA SER A 164 -15.74 -16.26 8.43
C SER A 164 -14.87 -15.92 7.21
N PRO A 165 -14.31 -16.92 6.50
CA PRO A 165 -13.51 -16.66 5.31
C PRO A 165 -14.39 -16.00 4.23
N TYR A 166 -13.85 -15.02 3.50
CA TYR A 166 -14.62 -14.37 2.44
C TYR A 166 -14.80 -15.32 1.24
N GLN A 167 -16.05 -15.56 0.87
CA GLN A 167 -16.44 -16.42 -0.25
C GLN A 167 -17.05 -15.60 -1.39
N VAL A 168 -16.99 -16.14 -2.60
CA VAL A 168 -17.64 -15.53 -3.76
C VAL A 168 -19.14 -15.49 -3.53
N GLN A 169 -19.74 -14.30 -3.63
CA GLN A 169 -21.18 -14.13 -3.56
C GLN A 169 -21.71 -13.92 -4.98
N ALA A 170 -22.56 -14.81 -5.45
CA ALA A 170 -23.27 -14.66 -6.71
C ALA A 170 -24.76 -14.51 -6.40
N ASN A 171 -25.32 -13.34 -6.69
CA ASN A 171 -26.75 -13.11 -6.62
C ASN A 171 -27.33 -13.13 -8.03
N VAL A 172 -28.22 -14.08 -8.31
CA VAL A 172 -28.91 -14.14 -9.61
C VAL A 172 -30.26 -13.46 -9.43
N ALA A 173 -30.33 -12.20 -9.82
CA ALA A 173 -31.55 -11.42 -9.85
C ALA A 173 -31.73 -10.88 -11.27
N GLN A 174 -32.87 -11.18 -11.88
CA GLN A 174 -33.25 -10.60 -13.16
C GLN A 174 -34.08 -9.34 -12.88
N ASP A 175 -33.43 -8.18 -12.92
CA ASP A 175 -34.11 -6.90 -12.86
C ASP A 175 -34.03 -6.21 -14.22
N CYS A 176 -35.18 -6.08 -14.86
CA CYS A 176 -35.31 -5.59 -16.22
C CYS A 176 -36.02 -4.23 -16.18
N MET A 177 -35.27 -3.16 -16.38
CA MET A 177 -35.84 -1.82 -16.48
C MET A 177 -35.94 -1.37 -17.93
N PHE A 178 -37.10 -0.83 -18.30
CA PHE A 178 -37.27 -0.14 -19.58
C PHE A 178 -36.47 1.16 -19.55
N THR A 179 -35.37 1.22 -20.32
CA THR A 179 -34.51 2.43 -20.34
C THR A 179 -35.05 3.48 -21.29
N SER A 180 -35.54 3.08 -22.47
CA SER A 180 -36.41 3.87 -23.35
C SER A 180 -36.93 2.99 -24.49
N PHE A 181 -37.95 3.43 -25.23
CA PHE A 181 -38.46 2.71 -26.39
C PHE A 181 -37.40 2.47 -27.49
N ARG A 182 -36.40 3.36 -27.62
CA ARG A 182 -35.27 3.16 -28.56
C ARG A 182 -34.09 2.37 -27.99
N ARG A 183 -33.88 2.42 -26.66
CA ARG A 183 -32.77 1.73 -25.98
C ARG A 183 -33.12 0.32 -25.50
N GLY A 184 -34.39 -0.05 -25.58
CA GLY A 184 -34.88 -1.35 -25.13
C GLY A 184 -34.89 -1.49 -23.61
N VAL A 185 -34.73 -2.73 -23.16
CA VAL A 185 -34.77 -3.11 -21.75
C VAL A 185 -33.35 -3.40 -21.29
N ALA A 186 -32.90 -2.75 -20.22
CA ALA A 186 -31.67 -3.13 -19.55
C ALA A 186 -32.03 -4.17 -18.50
N CYS A 187 -31.61 -5.42 -18.72
CA CYS A 187 -31.74 -6.48 -17.75
C CYS A 187 -30.39 -6.72 -17.08
N THR A 188 -30.33 -6.56 -15.76
CA THR A 188 -29.25 -7.12 -14.97
C THR A 188 -29.60 -8.59 -14.72
N GLY A 189 -28.71 -9.52 -15.11
CA GLY A 189 -28.94 -10.96 -14.93
C GLY A 189 -28.49 -11.50 -13.57
N GLY A 190 -27.78 -10.66 -12.81
CA GLY A 190 -27.19 -10.98 -11.52
C GLY A 190 -25.90 -10.20 -11.27
N GLU A 191 -25.36 -10.34 -10.06
CA GLU A 191 -24.12 -9.72 -9.62
C GLU A 191 -23.20 -10.76 -8.98
N VAL A 192 -21.93 -10.77 -9.38
CA VAL A 192 -20.90 -11.62 -8.78
C VAL A 192 -19.90 -10.73 -8.04
N ARG A 193 -19.86 -10.86 -6.72
CA ARG A 193 -18.92 -10.15 -5.85
C ARG A 193 -17.76 -11.07 -5.48
N LEU A 194 -16.58 -10.69 -5.95
CA LEU A 194 -15.30 -11.38 -5.67
C LEU A 194 -14.58 -10.82 -4.43
N GLY A 195 -14.91 -9.60 -4.03
CA GLY A 195 -14.35 -8.95 -2.85
C GLY A 195 -15.33 -7.96 -2.24
N SER A 196 -15.06 -7.55 -0.99
CA SER A 196 -15.90 -6.60 -0.26
C SER A 196 -15.11 -5.46 0.36
N GLY A 197 -15.49 -4.22 0.01
CA GLY A 197 -14.98 -3.01 0.66
C GLY A 197 -15.41 -2.90 2.13
N GLU A 198 -16.57 -3.45 2.49
CA GLU A 198 -17.02 -3.52 3.89
C GLU A 198 -16.08 -4.41 4.70
N ARG A 199 -15.64 -5.55 4.15
CA ARG A 199 -14.67 -6.41 4.85
C ARG A 199 -13.31 -5.74 4.99
N VAL A 200 -12.87 -4.94 4.01
CA VAL A 200 -11.67 -4.09 4.15
C VAL A 200 -11.84 -3.11 5.31
N ALA A 201 -12.98 -2.43 5.40
CA ALA A 201 -13.27 -1.50 6.50
C ALA A 201 -13.31 -2.20 7.86
N HIS A 202 -13.90 -3.40 7.96
CA HIS A 202 -13.91 -4.20 9.19
C HIS A 202 -12.51 -4.62 9.61
N LEU A 203 -11.68 -5.10 8.68
CA LEU A 203 -10.30 -5.50 8.97
C LEU A 203 -9.45 -4.31 9.41
N LEU A 204 -9.57 -3.15 8.74
CA LEU A 204 -8.92 -1.91 9.19
C LEU A 204 -9.43 -1.46 10.57
N GLY A 205 -10.73 -1.58 10.81
CA GLY A 205 -11.36 -1.31 12.10
C GLY A 205 -10.81 -2.21 13.21
N LEU A 206 -10.59 -3.50 12.94
CA LEU A 206 -9.97 -4.44 13.89
C LEU A 206 -8.52 -4.08 14.20
N GLN A 207 -7.74 -3.68 13.21
CA GLN A 207 -6.36 -3.19 13.40
C GLN A 207 -6.34 -1.97 14.33
N PHE A 208 -7.22 -0.99 14.08
CA PHE A 208 -7.34 0.20 14.92
C PHE A 208 -7.86 -0.11 16.33
N ALA A 209 -8.91 -0.92 16.45
CA ALA A 209 -9.49 -1.32 17.73
C ALA A 209 -8.49 -2.07 18.60
N SER A 210 -7.69 -2.97 18.01
CA SER A 210 -6.63 -3.71 18.72
C SER A 210 -5.58 -2.78 19.32
N LEU A 211 -5.23 -1.71 18.60
CA LEU A 211 -4.34 -0.66 19.11
C LEU A 211 -4.98 0.11 20.27
N VAL A 212 -6.24 0.55 20.14
CA VAL A 212 -6.95 1.27 21.19
C VAL A 212 -7.09 0.43 22.45
N VAL A 213 -7.48 -0.84 22.32
CA VAL A 213 -7.59 -1.77 23.46
C VAL A 213 -6.24 -1.97 24.15
N ALA A 214 -5.16 -2.17 23.38
CA ALA A 214 -3.81 -2.30 23.94
C ALA A 214 -3.36 -1.02 24.66
N LEU A 215 -3.63 0.16 24.08
CA LEU A 215 -3.33 1.46 24.69
C LEU A 215 -4.07 1.63 26.01
N VAL A 216 -5.39 1.43 26.01
CA VAL A 216 -6.23 1.56 27.22
C VAL A 216 -5.77 0.59 28.29
N ALA A 217 -5.58 -0.69 27.96
CA ALA A 217 -5.14 -1.72 28.90
C ALA A 217 -3.75 -1.41 29.51
N THR A 218 -2.82 -0.89 28.71
CA THR A 218 -1.48 -0.56 29.21
C THR A 218 -1.49 0.72 30.03
N VAL A 219 -2.28 1.73 29.66
CA VAL A 219 -2.43 2.96 30.43
C VAL A 219 -3.12 2.68 31.76
N THR A 220 -4.18 1.87 31.79
CA THR A 220 -4.84 1.48 33.04
C THR A 220 -3.90 0.68 33.92
N TYR A 221 -3.16 -0.29 33.35
CA TYR A 221 -2.14 -1.05 34.08
C TYR A 221 -1.05 -0.15 34.67
N ALA A 222 -0.52 0.79 33.89
CA ALA A 222 0.51 1.73 34.35
C ALA A 222 -0.01 2.66 35.47
N ARG A 223 -1.27 3.09 35.40
CA ARG A 223 -1.92 3.88 36.46
C ARG A 223 -2.17 3.06 37.73
N CYS A 224 -2.50 1.79 37.62
CA CYS A 224 -2.70 0.90 38.77
C CYS A 224 -1.38 0.50 39.44
N TYR A 225 -0.28 0.46 38.69
CA TYR A 225 1.04 0.05 39.20
C TYR A 225 2.13 1.10 38.94
N PRO A 226 2.03 2.30 39.55
CA PRO A 226 2.96 3.40 39.29
C PRO A 226 4.42 3.08 39.65
N SER A 227 4.65 2.15 40.59
CA SER A 227 5.99 1.70 40.96
C SER A 227 6.75 0.98 39.84
N ARG A 228 6.05 0.47 38.81
CA ARG A 228 6.66 -0.19 37.63
C ARG A 228 6.94 0.76 36.47
N HIS A 229 6.26 1.91 36.43
CA HIS A 229 6.41 2.93 35.40
C HIS A 229 6.69 4.29 36.04
N PRO A 230 7.90 4.49 36.61
CA PRO A 230 8.25 5.79 37.18
C PRO A 230 8.18 6.87 36.09
N PRO A 231 7.56 8.03 36.35
CA PRO A 231 7.48 9.10 35.37
C PRO A 231 8.87 9.47 34.88
N ARG A 232 8.97 9.87 33.62
CA ARG A 232 10.24 10.23 32.97
C ARG A 232 10.93 11.32 33.79
N THR A 233 11.93 10.93 34.59
CA THR A 233 12.96 11.85 35.03
C THR A 233 13.60 12.41 33.78
N THR A 234 13.97 13.69 33.80
CA THR A 234 14.46 14.53 32.70
C THR A 234 15.75 14.00 32.05
N ALA A 235 15.72 12.77 31.54
CA ALA A 235 16.77 12.20 30.73
C ALA A 235 16.75 12.94 29.38
N PRO A 236 17.85 13.63 29.01
CA PRO A 236 17.87 14.41 27.79
C PRO A 236 17.67 13.50 26.59
N ASN A 237 16.89 13.97 25.60
CA ASN A 237 16.68 13.23 24.36
C ASN A 237 18.00 13.18 23.58
N ASN A 238 18.25 12.05 22.92
CA ASN A 238 19.37 11.96 21.99
C ASN A 238 18.93 12.50 20.63
N VAL A 239 19.66 13.48 20.08
CA VAL A 239 19.29 14.14 18.81
C VAL A 239 19.58 13.26 17.59
N LEU A 240 20.51 12.30 17.71
CA LEU A 240 20.92 11.43 16.60
C LEU A 240 20.09 10.15 16.48
N ILE A 241 19.51 9.68 17.58
CA ILE A 241 18.84 8.38 17.61
C ILE A 241 17.39 8.54 17.15
N PRO A 242 16.92 7.75 16.16
CA PRO A 242 15.52 7.82 15.74
C PRO A 242 14.56 7.43 16.88
N ALA A 243 13.38 8.06 16.92
CA ALA A 243 12.39 7.84 17.99
C ALA A 243 12.01 6.36 18.15
N ALA A 244 11.85 5.60 17.06
CA ALA A 244 11.55 4.16 17.11
C ALA A 244 12.65 3.36 17.82
N THR A 245 13.91 3.73 17.62
CA THR A 245 15.07 3.14 18.32
C THR A 245 15.05 3.52 19.80
N GLU A 246 14.71 4.77 20.12
CA GLU A 246 14.61 5.26 21.50
C GLU A 246 13.49 4.55 22.29
N ALA A 247 12.39 4.24 21.61
CA ALA A 247 11.21 3.63 22.17
C ALA A 247 11.38 2.13 22.41
N PHE A 248 11.89 1.37 21.43
CA PHE A 248 11.82 -0.09 21.46
C PHE A 248 13.09 -0.80 21.93
N PHE A 249 14.26 -0.15 21.89
CA PHE A 249 15.50 -0.83 22.27
C PHE A 249 15.83 -0.74 23.75
N VAL A 250 16.52 -1.77 24.23
CA VAL A 250 16.92 -1.90 25.63
C VAL A 250 17.75 -0.69 26.06
N ARG A 251 17.30 -0.01 27.12
CA ARG A 251 18.06 1.07 27.75
C ARG A 251 19.11 0.48 28.67
N SER A 252 20.33 1.02 28.61
CA SER A 252 21.40 0.65 29.54
C SER A 252 21.06 1.16 30.95
N SER A 253 20.73 0.25 31.87
CA SER A 253 20.47 0.58 33.28
C SER A 253 21.78 0.59 34.09
N GLY A 254 22.15 1.72 34.72
CA GLY A 254 23.29 1.80 35.64
C GLY A 254 23.93 3.20 35.77
N ARG A 255 25.10 3.30 36.43
CA ARG A 255 25.89 4.55 36.64
C ARG A 255 26.28 5.32 35.36
N PHE A 256 26.00 4.78 34.19
CA PHE A 256 26.20 5.38 32.85
C PHE A 256 24.88 5.81 32.19
N ALA A 257 23.88 6.21 32.97
CA ALA A 257 22.55 6.64 32.49
C ALA A 257 22.56 7.84 31.53
N SER A 258 23.71 8.52 31.35
CA SER A 258 23.89 9.68 30.45
C SER A 258 24.39 9.31 29.04
N SER A 259 24.59 8.02 28.75
CA SER A 259 24.98 7.56 27.42
C SER A 259 24.24 6.30 27.00
N ARG A 260 23.64 6.33 25.82
CA ARG A 260 23.00 5.17 25.19
C ARG A 260 24.02 4.34 24.45
N HIS A 261 24.04 3.04 24.73
CA HIS A 261 24.93 2.09 24.06
C HIS A 261 24.15 1.28 23.05
N LEU A 262 24.53 1.38 21.77
CA LEU A 262 24.00 0.54 20.70
C LEU A 262 25.13 -0.36 20.18
N ASP A 263 24.82 -1.62 19.89
CA ASP A 263 25.72 -2.50 19.14
C ASP A 263 25.68 -2.15 17.64
N ALA A 264 26.59 -2.75 16.86
CA ALA A 264 26.67 -2.47 15.42
C ALA A 264 25.36 -2.80 14.69
N VAL A 265 24.73 -3.93 15.01
CA VAL A 265 23.49 -4.41 14.37
C VAL A 265 22.33 -3.46 14.67
N THR A 266 22.18 -3.06 15.93
CA THR A 266 21.18 -2.11 16.39
C THR A 266 21.35 -0.75 15.71
N CYS A 267 22.59 -0.28 15.49
CA CYS A 267 22.82 0.93 14.70
C CYS A 267 22.37 0.77 13.24
N VAL A 268 22.65 -0.36 12.58
CA VAL A 268 22.19 -0.59 11.21
C VAL A 268 20.65 -0.61 11.16
N MET A 269 19.99 -1.25 12.13
CA MET A 269 18.52 -1.19 12.25
C MET A 269 18.02 0.25 12.40
N SER A 270 18.74 1.10 13.14
CA SER A 270 18.47 2.53 13.29
C SER A 270 18.88 3.39 12.09
N GLY A 271 19.31 2.82 10.97
CA GLY A 271 19.72 3.58 9.78
C GLY A 271 21.08 4.25 9.90
N MET A 272 21.95 3.71 10.75
CA MET A 272 23.28 4.22 11.05
C MET A 272 24.32 3.15 10.74
N LEU A 273 25.18 3.40 9.75
CA LEU A 273 26.21 2.48 9.30
C LEU A 273 27.55 2.81 9.99
N PRO A 274 28.03 1.99 10.93
CA PRO A 274 29.34 2.20 11.52
C PRO A 274 30.45 1.84 10.54
N TRP A 275 31.38 2.77 10.32
CA TRP A 275 32.55 2.60 9.47
C TRP A 275 33.80 3.14 10.16
N LYS A 276 34.68 2.24 10.66
CA LYS A 276 35.91 2.60 11.38
C LYS A 276 35.63 3.59 12.54
N GLN A 277 36.04 4.85 12.40
CA GLN A 277 35.87 5.92 13.40
C GLN A 277 34.68 6.86 13.08
N THR A 278 34.00 6.63 11.98
CA THR A 278 32.85 7.41 11.52
C THR A 278 31.59 6.57 11.57
N LEU A 279 30.46 7.22 11.79
CA LEU A 279 29.14 6.65 11.68
C LEU A 279 28.43 7.42 10.58
N PHE A 280 28.00 6.73 9.54
CA PHE A 280 27.19 7.33 8.49
C PHE A 280 25.72 7.17 8.83
N ASP A 281 25.02 8.27 9.06
CA ASP A 281 23.58 8.24 9.29
C ASP A 281 22.84 8.47 7.97
N PHE A 282 22.14 7.43 7.52
CA PHE A 282 21.39 7.43 6.27
C PHE A 282 20.23 8.43 6.30
N LYS A 283 19.65 8.70 7.48
CA LYS A 283 18.46 9.55 7.64
C LYS A 283 18.77 11.03 7.41
N ILE A 284 19.91 11.48 7.91
CA ILE A 284 20.38 12.88 7.78
C ILE A 284 21.44 13.04 6.69
N TRP A 285 21.80 11.95 6.02
CA TRP A 285 22.84 11.89 4.98
C TRP A 285 24.18 12.52 5.42
N ALA A 286 24.59 12.24 6.66
CA ALA A 286 25.77 12.86 7.26
C ALA A 286 26.66 11.84 7.98
N THR A 287 27.97 12.10 7.98
CA THR A 287 28.95 11.33 8.76
C THR A 287 29.19 12.00 10.10
N VAL A 288 29.02 11.25 11.20
CA VAL A 288 29.32 11.70 12.55
C VAL A 288 30.51 10.94 13.12
N MET A 289 31.42 11.66 13.78
CA MET A 289 32.58 11.04 14.40
C MET A 289 32.20 10.28 15.67
N ARG A 290 32.78 9.09 15.85
CA ARG A 290 32.56 8.27 17.03
C ARG A 290 33.19 8.91 18.26
N HIS A 291 32.41 9.10 19.33
CA HIS A 291 32.86 9.73 20.58
C HIS A 291 33.98 8.93 21.28
N ASN A 292 33.83 7.61 21.37
CA ASN A 292 34.77 6.76 22.10
C ASN A 292 35.54 5.81 21.16
N LYS A 293 36.87 5.97 21.11
CA LYS A 293 37.78 5.17 20.27
C LYS A 293 38.18 3.82 20.90
N THR A 294 37.97 3.63 22.20
CA THR A 294 38.56 2.49 22.95
C THR A 294 37.71 1.22 22.90
N ASN A 295 36.39 1.34 22.78
CA ASN A 295 35.50 0.19 22.61
C ASN A 295 34.97 0.17 21.19
N THR A 296 35.59 -0.63 20.30
CA THR A 296 35.21 -0.73 18.88
C THR A 296 33.84 -1.40 18.67
N ARG A 297 33.33 -2.13 19.66
CA ARG A 297 32.16 -3.02 19.52
C ARG A 297 30.83 -2.38 19.91
N ARG A 298 30.82 -1.43 20.84
CA ARG A 298 29.62 -0.68 21.25
C ARG A 298 29.77 0.80 20.97
N MET A 299 28.74 1.40 20.39
CA MET A 299 28.68 2.83 20.12
C MET A 299 27.94 3.53 21.24
N SER A 300 28.62 4.48 21.88
CA SER A 300 28.06 5.32 22.93
C SER A 300 27.57 6.63 22.33
N PHE A 301 26.28 6.89 22.45
CA PHE A 301 25.67 8.16 22.11
C PHE A 301 25.39 8.90 23.41
N ARG A 302 26.02 10.06 23.59
CA ARG A 302 25.73 10.92 24.75
C ARG A 302 24.39 11.62 24.54
N ASP A 303 23.64 11.76 25.61
CA ASP A 303 22.42 12.55 25.59
C ASP A 303 22.74 14.03 25.36
N ALA A 304 21.85 14.74 24.67
CA ALA A 304 22.10 16.14 24.33
C ALA A 304 21.90 17.03 25.56
N THR A 305 22.96 17.67 26.03
CA THR A 305 22.86 18.73 27.04
C THR A 305 22.55 20.05 26.33
N PHE A 306 21.29 20.45 26.35
CA PHE A 306 20.88 21.78 25.88
C PHE A 306 21.32 22.80 26.91
N GLN A 307 22.42 23.51 26.63
CA GLN A 307 22.79 24.69 27.39
C GLN A 307 21.84 25.81 26.95
N HIS A 308 20.82 26.08 27.76
CA HIS A 308 20.09 27.34 27.66
C HIS A 308 21.05 28.46 28.06
N HIS A 309 21.69 29.07 27.06
CA HIS A 309 22.40 30.32 27.27
C HIS A 309 21.36 31.35 27.71
N VAL A 310 21.36 31.73 28.98
CA VAL A 310 20.70 32.94 29.45
C VAL A 310 21.49 34.09 28.83
N SER A 311 20.97 34.63 27.73
CA SER A 311 21.67 35.60 26.89
C SER A 311 22.09 36.82 27.70
N GLY A 312 23.41 37.03 27.87
CA GLY A 312 23.95 38.39 27.77
C GLY A 312 23.75 38.94 26.35
N PRO A 313 24.04 40.22 26.05
CA PRO A 313 23.85 40.78 24.71
C PRO A 313 24.78 40.07 23.71
N THR A 314 24.31 38.99 23.12
CA THR A 314 24.99 38.29 22.03
C THR A 314 24.92 39.20 20.82
N LEU A 315 26.09 39.53 20.26
CA LEU A 315 26.20 40.18 18.96
C LEU A 315 25.30 39.45 17.95
N PRO A 316 24.51 40.17 17.15
CA PRO A 316 23.62 39.53 16.19
C PRO A 316 24.45 38.63 15.27
N PRO A 317 23.99 37.41 14.97
CA PRO A 317 24.69 36.53 14.04
C PRO A 317 24.90 37.27 12.72
N MET A 318 26.15 37.44 12.30
CA MET A 318 26.45 38.12 11.05
C MET A 318 26.09 37.20 9.88
N PHE A 319 24.87 37.34 9.36
CA PHE A 319 24.43 36.69 8.13
C PHE A 319 25.18 37.26 6.93
N GLY A 320 26.34 36.67 6.61
CA GLY A 320 27.08 37.02 5.39
C GLY A 320 26.38 36.55 4.10
N ARG A 321 26.84 37.07 2.96
CA ARG A 321 26.32 36.71 1.61
C ARG A 321 26.24 35.20 1.35
N LYS A 322 27.17 34.40 1.90
CA LYS A 322 27.16 32.94 1.76
C LYS A 322 25.95 32.28 2.42
N HIS A 323 25.54 32.74 3.61
CA HIS A 323 24.38 32.21 4.31
C HIS A 323 23.08 32.62 3.62
N ALA A 324 23.02 33.87 3.12
CA ALA A 324 21.89 34.33 2.30
C ALA A 324 21.75 33.51 1.01
N TRP A 325 22.86 33.25 0.31
CA TRP A 325 22.87 32.41 -0.89
C TRP A 325 22.45 30.97 -0.60
N LEU A 326 22.98 30.36 0.47
CA LEU A 326 22.61 28.99 0.86
C LEU A 326 21.13 28.90 1.27
N GLY A 327 20.62 29.92 1.98
CA GLY A 327 19.20 30.03 2.33
C GLY A 327 18.31 30.15 1.09
N PHE A 328 18.73 30.94 0.09
CA PHE A 328 18.02 31.03 -1.19
C PHE A 328 17.99 29.69 -1.93
N VAL A 329 19.12 28.97 -2.01
CA VAL A 329 19.18 27.63 -2.62
C VAL A 329 18.27 26.64 -1.88
N GLY A 330 18.28 26.66 -0.54
CA GLY A 330 17.39 25.82 0.27
C GLY A 330 15.91 26.14 0.05
N LEU A 331 15.56 27.43 -0.03
CA LEU A 331 14.19 27.86 -0.34
C LEU A 331 13.75 27.43 -1.74
N LEU A 332 14.63 27.59 -2.74
CA LEU A 332 14.37 27.14 -4.10
C LEU A 332 14.12 25.62 -4.13
N TYR A 333 14.95 24.82 -3.45
CA TYR A 333 14.75 23.38 -3.33
C TYR A 333 13.38 23.04 -2.71
N MET A 334 12.99 23.70 -1.61
CA MET A 334 11.70 23.44 -0.97
C MET A 334 10.53 23.80 -1.88
N VAL A 335 10.57 24.97 -2.53
CA VAL A 335 9.52 25.40 -3.47
C VAL A 335 9.42 24.43 -4.64
N THR A 336 10.54 24.07 -5.28
CA THR A 336 10.54 23.11 -6.38
C THR A 336 10.04 21.73 -5.95
N SER A 337 10.41 21.26 -4.75
CA SER A 337 9.95 19.97 -4.23
C SER A 337 8.44 19.96 -3.95
N ILE A 338 7.90 21.01 -3.35
CA ILE A 338 6.45 21.14 -3.11
C ILE A 338 5.69 21.28 -4.43
N SER A 339 6.14 22.16 -5.32
CA SER A 339 5.53 22.34 -6.65
C SER A 339 5.60 21.07 -7.49
N GLY A 340 6.71 20.34 -7.45
CA GLY A 340 6.86 19.05 -8.12
C GLY A 340 5.91 17.98 -7.57
N SER A 341 5.73 17.94 -6.24
CA SER A 341 4.79 17.02 -5.60
C SER A 341 3.34 17.34 -5.99
N TYR A 342 2.98 18.63 -6.04
CA TYR A 342 1.67 19.07 -6.50
C TYR A 342 1.43 18.78 -7.99
N ALA A 343 2.44 19.06 -8.84
CA ALA A 343 2.39 18.77 -10.27
C ALA A 343 2.24 17.26 -10.52
N PHE A 344 2.90 16.42 -9.73
CA PHE A 344 2.73 14.97 -9.79
C PHE A 344 1.28 14.56 -9.51
N PHE A 345 0.64 15.11 -8.47
CA PHE A 345 -0.77 14.82 -8.20
C PHE A 345 -1.69 15.27 -9.34
N GLN A 346 -1.44 16.46 -9.91
CA GLN A 346 -2.22 16.96 -11.06
C GLN A 346 -2.09 16.05 -12.29
N LEU A 347 -0.87 15.62 -12.63
CA LEU A 347 -0.62 14.70 -13.73
C LEU A 347 -1.31 13.35 -13.49
N THR A 348 -1.18 12.82 -12.28
CA THR A 348 -1.70 11.50 -11.91
C THR A 348 -3.23 11.48 -11.85
N GLN A 349 -3.89 12.61 -11.56
CA GLN A 349 -5.35 12.73 -11.57
C GLN A 349 -5.96 12.30 -12.90
N SER A 350 -5.36 12.73 -14.02
CA SER A 350 -5.85 12.37 -15.36
C SER A 350 -5.69 10.88 -15.65
N ALA A 351 -4.60 10.26 -15.18
CA ALA A 351 -4.34 8.84 -15.32
C ALA A 351 -5.29 8.00 -14.46
N MET A 352 -5.48 8.37 -13.19
CA MET A 352 -6.34 7.65 -12.23
C MET A 352 -7.84 7.93 -12.39
N SER A 353 -8.26 8.64 -13.44
CA SER A 353 -9.66 8.95 -13.71
C SER A 353 -10.47 7.75 -14.24
N ASN A 354 -9.80 6.67 -14.64
CA ASN A 354 -10.41 5.45 -15.16
C ASN A 354 -9.69 4.20 -14.62
N ASP A 355 -10.38 3.06 -14.72
CA ASP A 355 -9.89 1.77 -14.19
C ASP A 355 -8.65 1.24 -14.94
N PHE A 356 -8.38 1.73 -16.16
CA PHE A 356 -7.16 1.38 -16.92
C PHE A 356 -5.92 2.13 -16.44
N TRP A 357 -6.09 3.17 -15.62
CA TRP A 357 -5.04 4.09 -15.19
C TRP A 357 -4.34 4.76 -16.39
N TRP A 358 -5.11 5.03 -17.45
CA TRP A 358 -4.60 5.58 -18.71
C TRP A 358 -5.04 7.04 -18.87
N ALA A 359 -4.09 7.97 -18.84
CA ALA A 359 -4.36 9.39 -19.03
C ALA A 359 -5.06 9.66 -20.36
N SER A 360 -6.09 10.51 -20.32
CA SER A 360 -6.87 10.93 -21.49
C SER A 360 -7.61 9.79 -22.23
N PHE A 361 -7.68 8.59 -21.65
CA PHE A 361 -8.50 7.52 -22.20
C PHE A 361 -9.98 7.82 -21.94
N ASP A 362 -10.70 8.12 -23.01
CA ASP A 362 -12.15 8.31 -22.98
C ASP A 362 -12.85 7.01 -23.36
N THR A 363 -13.71 6.50 -22.47
CA THR A 363 -14.54 5.31 -22.70
C THR A 363 -15.49 5.50 -23.90
N ASN A 364 -15.81 6.74 -24.27
CA ASN A 364 -16.59 7.03 -25.48
C ASN A 364 -15.91 6.55 -26.76
N THR A 365 -14.58 6.48 -26.78
CA THR A 365 -13.81 6.00 -27.94
C THR A 365 -14.16 4.55 -28.27
N GLN A 366 -14.35 3.71 -27.25
CA GLN A 366 -14.75 2.31 -27.45
C GLN A 366 -16.16 2.20 -28.03
N VAL A 367 -17.08 3.04 -27.57
CA VAL A 367 -18.46 3.08 -28.08
C VAL A 367 -18.49 3.58 -29.53
N HIS A 368 -17.72 4.64 -29.84
CA HIS A 368 -17.57 5.15 -31.20
C HIS A 368 -17.06 4.06 -32.15
N LEU A 369 -15.96 3.39 -31.79
CA LEU A 369 -15.39 2.32 -32.61
C LEU A 369 -16.39 1.16 -32.82
N SER A 370 -17.09 0.76 -31.74
CA SER A 370 -18.09 -0.31 -31.81
C SER A 370 -19.26 0.06 -32.72
N ASN A 371 -19.75 1.31 -32.64
CA ASN A 371 -20.82 1.81 -33.49
C ASN A 371 -20.39 1.91 -34.95
N TRP A 372 -19.16 2.37 -35.19
CA TRP A 372 -18.58 2.41 -36.53
C TRP A 372 -18.57 1.02 -37.16
N PHE A 373 -18.10 -0.01 -36.43
CA PHE A 373 -18.13 -1.39 -36.92
C PHE A 373 -19.56 -1.89 -37.15
N ASN A 374 -20.47 -1.71 -36.19
CA ASN A 374 -21.85 -2.17 -36.31
C ASN A 374 -22.59 -1.54 -37.49
N GLN A 375 -22.28 -0.29 -37.82
CA GLN A 375 -22.87 0.41 -38.96
C GLN A 375 -22.26 -0.07 -40.28
N ASN A 376 -20.95 -0.22 -40.35
CA ASN A 376 -20.27 -0.71 -41.56
C ASN A 376 -20.60 -2.17 -41.87
N LEU A 377 -20.77 -3.03 -40.85
CA LEU A 377 -21.23 -4.41 -41.02
C LEU A 377 -22.61 -4.51 -41.69
N GLN A 378 -23.45 -3.47 -41.59
CA GLN A 378 -24.77 -3.44 -42.23
C GLN A 378 -24.74 -2.82 -43.63
N LEU A 379 -23.85 -1.86 -43.86
CA LEU A 379 -23.86 -1.01 -45.05
C LEU A 379 -22.83 -1.42 -46.10
N HIS A 380 -21.74 -2.08 -45.71
CA HIS A 380 -20.61 -2.38 -46.57
C HIS A 380 -20.34 -3.89 -46.60
N GLN A 381 -20.32 -4.46 -47.80
CA GLN A 381 -19.95 -5.87 -48.02
C GLN A 381 -18.42 -6.09 -48.00
N PHE A 382 -17.64 -5.05 -48.27
CA PHE A 382 -16.18 -5.10 -48.29
C PHE A 382 -15.60 -3.74 -47.91
N ALA A 383 -14.54 -3.75 -47.11
CA ALA A 383 -13.78 -2.54 -46.79
C ALA A 383 -12.27 -2.88 -46.82
N SER A 384 -11.51 -2.14 -47.61
CA SER A 384 -10.04 -2.23 -47.67
C SER A 384 -9.44 -0.85 -47.44
N ASN A 385 -8.37 -0.77 -46.63
CA ASN A 385 -7.64 0.47 -46.33
C ASN A 385 -8.49 1.56 -45.65
N VAL A 386 -9.24 1.18 -44.62
CA VAL A 386 -9.97 2.16 -43.79
C VAL A 386 -9.00 2.83 -42.83
N ASP A 387 -8.88 4.15 -42.94
CA ASP A 387 -8.26 4.99 -41.91
C ASP A 387 -9.32 5.46 -40.92
N LEU A 388 -9.33 4.85 -39.72
CA LEU A 388 -10.24 5.18 -38.63
C LEU A 388 -9.95 6.57 -38.02
N THR A 389 -8.82 7.19 -38.35
CA THR A 389 -8.46 8.54 -37.89
C THR A 389 -8.90 9.64 -38.86
N ALA A 390 -9.39 9.27 -40.05
CA ALA A 390 -9.88 10.22 -41.03
C ALA A 390 -11.14 10.93 -40.51
N LEU A 391 -11.23 12.25 -40.75
CA LEU A 391 -12.36 13.08 -40.32
C LEU A 391 -13.71 12.57 -40.85
N GLU A 392 -13.71 11.94 -42.03
CA GLU A 392 -14.89 11.35 -42.67
C GLU A 392 -15.54 10.23 -41.84
N GLN A 393 -14.75 9.57 -40.97
CA GLN A 393 -15.24 8.52 -40.08
C GLN A 393 -15.70 9.07 -38.72
N GLY A 394 -15.56 10.38 -38.49
CA GLY A 394 -15.97 11.04 -37.26
C GLY A 394 -17.48 11.04 -37.08
N THR A 395 -17.97 10.71 -35.89
CA THR A 395 -19.40 10.83 -35.56
C THR A 395 -19.77 12.29 -35.30
N LEU A 396 -20.82 12.77 -35.97
CA LEU A 396 -21.39 14.09 -35.72
C LEU A 396 -21.88 14.22 -34.27
N ALA A 397 -21.62 15.38 -33.65
CA ALA A 397 -22.05 15.65 -32.29
C ALA A 397 -23.59 15.53 -32.17
N LEU A 398 -24.05 14.83 -31.13
CA LEU A 398 -25.49 14.76 -30.82
C LEU A 398 -25.99 16.14 -30.39
N THR A 399 -27.26 16.43 -30.66
CA THR A 399 -27.94 17.69 -30.29
C THR A 399 -27.93 17.99 -28.79
N THR A 400 -27.67 16.99 -27.95
CA THR A 400 -27.57 17.10 -26.49
C THR A 400 -26.15 17.41 -26.00
N ASN A 401 -25.18 17.62 -26.90
CA ASN A 401 -23.76 17.86 -26.60
C ASN A 401 -23.14 16.79 -25.67
N ALA A 402 -23.73 15.60 -25.68
CA ALA A 402 -23.29 14.43 -24.94
C ALA A 402 -22.80 13.40 -25.96
N SER A 403 -21.65 12.80 -25.71
CA SER A 403 -21.17 11.65 -26.47
C SER A 403 -22.16 10.50 -26.37
N ALA A 404 -22.42 9.81 -27.48
CA ALA A 404 -23.24 8.61 -27.48
C ALA A 404 -22.50 7.52 -26.70
N THR A 405 -22.88 7.31 -25.44
CA THR A 405 -22.38 6.20 -24.61
C THR A 405 -23.09 4.87 -24.91
N ALA A 406 -24.06 4.90 -25.82
CA ALA A 406 -24.85 3.74 -26.20
C ALA A 406 -24.27 3.05 -27.43
N LEU A 407 -24.10 1.74 -27.33
CA LEU A 407 -23.72 0.87 -28.43
C LEU A 407 -24.97 0.60 -29.29
N GLN A 408 -24.92 0.94 -30.57
CA GLN A 408 -25.98 0.76 -31.54
C GLN A 408 -25.87 -0.63 -32.16
N ILE A 409 -26.83 -1.48 -31.89
CA ILE A 409 -26.91 -2.83 -32.45
C ILE A 409 -28.18 -2.89 -33.30
N ALA A 410 -28.06 -3.31 -34.55
CA ALA A 410 -29.25 -3.54 -35.37
C ALA A 410 -29.97 -4.81 -34.90
N PRO A 411 -31.26 -4.71 -34.53
CA PRO A 411 -32.00 -5.85 -33.97
C PRO A 411 -32.17 -6.99 -34.97
N LEU A 412 -32.11 -6.69 -36.28
CA LEU A 412 -32.28 -7.67 -37.35
C LEU A 412 -30.96 -8.26 -37.85
N TYR A 413 -29.81 -7.70 -37.47
CA TYR A 413 -28.52 -8.11 -38.05
C TYR A 413 -28.16 -9.56 -37.73
N ALA A 414 -28.38 -10.01 -36.49
CA ALA A 414 -28.17 -11.42 -36.14
C ALA A 414 -29.08 -12.36 -36.94
N ILE A 415 -30.31 -11.94 -37.24
CA ILE A 415 -31.27 -12.71 -38.04
C ILE A 415 -30.83 -12.74 -39.50
N SER A 416 -30.38 -11.62 -40.06
CA SER A 416 -29.91 -11.56 -41.45
C SER A 416 -28.66 -12.41 -41.67
N VAL A 417 -27.72 -12.40 -40.72
CA VAL A 417 -26.53 -13.27 -40.78
C VAL A 417 -26.92 -14.74 -40.69
N GLN A 418 -27.88 -15.10 -39.83
CA GLN A 418 -28.36 -16.48 -39.73
C GLN A 418 -29.07 -16.94 -41.02
N ASP A 419 -29.88 -16.07 -41.63
CA ASP A 419 -30.59 -16.36 -42.88
C ASP A 419 -29.62 -16.53 -44.05
N GLU A 420 -28.61 -15.65 -44.14
CA GLU A 420 -27.52 -15.77 -45.11
C GLU A 420 -26.72 -17.07 -44.91
N ALA A 421 -26.37 -17.43 -43.67
CA ALA A 421 -25.70 -18.68 -43.35
C ALA A 421 -26.53 -19.91 -43.77
N ASN A 422 -27.85 -19.88 -43.55
CA ASN A 422 -28.76 -20.96 -43.97
C ASN A 422 -28.93 -21.04 -45.49
N SER A 423 -28.63 -19.96 -46.23
CA SER A 423 -28.70 -19.92 -47.70
C SER A 423 -27.47 -20.55 -48.38
N LEU A 424 -26.38 -20.75 -47.64
CA LEU A 424 -25.17 -21.38 -48.14
C LEU A 424 -25.33 -22.91 -48.11
N GLY A 425 -25.36 -23.55 -49.28
CA GLY A 425 -25.68 -24.97 -49.44
C GLY A 425 -24.72 -26.01 -48.83
N ASN A 426 -23.75 -25.59 -48.01
CA ASN A 426 -22.73 -26.44 -47.39
C ASN A 426 -22.58 -26.22 -45.86
N VAL A 427 -23.58 -25.63 -45.19
CA VAL A 427 -23.61 -25.49 -43.72
C VAL A 427 -24.75 -26.29 -43.13
#